data_AF-A0A0A2VBY5-F1
#
_entry.id   AF-A0A0A2VBY5-F1
#
_cell.length_a   1.000
_cell.length_b   1.000
_cell.length_c   1.000
_cell.angle_alpha   90.00
_cell.angle_beta   90.00
_cell.angle_gamma   90.00
#
_symmetry.space_group_name_H-M   'P 1'
#
loop_
_entity.id
_entity.type
_entity.pdbx_description
1 polymer ?
#
loop_
_entity_poly.entity_id
_entity_poly.type
_entity_poly.pdbx_seq_one_letter_code
_entity_poly.pdbx_strand_id
1 'polypeptide(L)'
;MHTETCAPNGAYHFFNHPTTPGHYMFMLCYKNGGLSRERVRDALPKPDTAGDGGDTSWQAFDKAVVDTPPLGISGSDDDDSRRAKMGLYFDLRETVPNIRPGTWRFTCNAADGSDLREEKHLPASSWSAATDARIIVESQALSMRLRSQKLVQAPSSDEQQQQQQQRQLPAQPRRIYLVGGASHNAAIAQTLGSVLGGVDGVYRLDVGGDACALGGAYKAVWALQRREGEAFDELLAGRWREEGAIARVDRGYREGTYERYGNVLGAFEEMEQRLLAEEKR
;
A
#
# COMPACT_ATOMS: atom_id res chain seq x y z
N MET A 1 -13.93 0.74 -0.56
CA MET A 1 -13.78 2.19 -0.85
C MET A 1 -14.66 2.49 -2.03
N HIS A 2 -15.66 3.35 -1.86
CA HIS A 2 -16.50 3.82 -2.95
C HIS A 2 -16.55 5.35 -2.93
N THR A 3 -16.83 5.95 -4.07
CA THR A 3 -16.91 7.41 -4.24
C THR A 3 -18.19 7.76 -4.99
N GLU A 4 -18.76 8.92 -4.72
CA GLU A 4 -19.88 9.48 -5.50
C GLU A 4 -19.38 10.19 -6.76
N THR A 5 -18.07 10.48 -6.84
CA THR A 5 -17.47 11.19 -7.96
C THR A 5 -16.95 10.20 -9.00
N CYS A 6 -17.46 10.31 -10.23
CA CYS A 6 -16.94 9.56 -11.36
C CYS A 6 -15.63 10.20 -11.87
N ALA A 7 -14.51 9.47 -11.78
CA ALA A 7 -13.19 9.96 -12.15
C ALA A 7 -12.37 8.87 -12.89
N PRO A 8 -12.72 8.52 -14.14
CA PRO A 8 -12.02 7.47 -14.88
C PRO A 8 -10.57 7.87 -15.24
N ASN A 9 -9.66 6.90 -15.29
CA ASN A 9 -8.26 7.10 -15.69
C ASN A 9 -7.71 5.83 -16.35
N GLY A 10 -6.75 5.96 -17.27
CA GLY A 10 -6.08 4.80 -17.89
C GLY A 10 -5.28 3.92 -16.92
N ALA A 11 -5.02 4.40 -15.70
CA ALA A 11 -4.29 3.72 -14.64
C ALA A 11 -5.14 2.75 -13.79
N TYR A 12 -6.47 2.76 -13.90
CA TYR A 12 -7.33 1.88 -13.10
C TYR A 12 -8.65 1.56 -13.81
N HIS A 13 -9.28 0.47 -13.39
CA HIS A 13 -10.63 0.17 -13.80
C HIS A 13 -11.64 0.87 -12.88
N PHE A 14 -12.71 1.41 -13.46
CA PHE A 14 -13.73 2.16 -12.73
C PHE A 14 -15.10 1.53 -13.02
N PHE A 15 -15.86 1.21 -11.97
CA PHE A 15 -17.11 0.47 -12.05
C PHE A 15 -18.20 1.15 -11.22
N ASN A 16 -19.46 0.95 -11.59
CA ASN A 16 -20.57 1.26 -10.69
C ASN A 16 -20.47 0.39 -9.42
N HIS A 17 -20.80 0.97 -8.27
CA HIS A 17 -20.82 0.22 -7.01
C HIS A 17 -21.87 -0.90 -7.09
N PRO A 18 -21.53 -2.15 -6.70
CA PRO A 18 -22.39 -3.32 -6.95
C PRO A 18 -23.68 -3.33 -6.13
N THR A 19 -23.79 -2.48 -5.10
CA THR A 19 -24.88 -2.46 -4.12
C THR A 19 -25.39 -1.07 -3.77
N THR A 20 -24.75 0.01 -4.23
CA THR A 20 -25.09 1.39 -3.83
C THR A 20 -25.24 2.28 -5.08
N PRO A 21 -26.46 2.50 -5.58
CA PRO A 21 -26.70 3.34 -6.76
C PRO A 21 -26.12 4.74 -6.59
N GLY A 22 -25.52 5.29 -7.66
CA GLY A 22 -24.88 6.62 -7.64
C GLY A 22 -23.45 6.64 -7.12
N HIS A 23 -22.96 5.53 -6.56
CA HIS A 23 -21.57 5.37 -6.14
C HIS A 23 -20.78 4.52 -7.13
N TYR A 24 -19.45 4.63 -7.05
CA TYR A 24 -18.49 3.95 -7.90
C TYR A 24 -17.41 3.28 -7.06
N MET A 25 -16.85 2.19 -7.58
CA MET A 25 -15.64 1.55 -7.07
C MET A 25 -14.55 1.53 -8.15
N PHE A 26 -13.30 1.46 -7.74
CA PHE A 26 -12.17 1.37 -8.66
C PHE A 26 -11.24 0.23 -8.27
N MET A 27 -10.47 -0.25 -9.25
CA MET A 27 -9.53 -1.35 -9.08
C MET A 27 -8.21 -1.02 -9.75
N LEU A 28 -7.13 -1.10 -8.96
CA LEU A 28 -5.75 -1.04 -9.40
C LEU A 28 -5.21 -2.47 -9.51
N CYS A 29 -4.62 -2.79 -10.66
CA CYS A 29 -4.06 -4.11 -10.94
C CYS A 29 -2.56 -4.00 -11.14
N TYR A 30 -1.80 -4.73 -10.32
CA TYR A 30 -0.34 -4.79 -10.39
C TYR A 30 0.10 -6.20 -10.72
N LYS A 31 1.08 -6.32 -11.62
CA LYS A 31 1.61 -7.62 -12.04
C LYS A 31 2.72 -8.10 -11.11
N ASN A 32 3.56 -7.19 -10.62
CA ASN A 32 4.73 -7.50 -9.79
C ASN A 32 4.39 -7.44 -8.29
N GLY A 33 3.71 -8.47 -7.81
CA GLY A 33 3.25 -8.59 -6.42
C GLY A 33 4.17 -9.41 -5.50
N GLY A 34 3.68 -10.57 -5.06
CA GLY A 34 4.37 -11.45 -4.11
C GLY A 34 5.69 -12.02 -4.62
N LEU A 35 5.73 -12.45 -5.88
CA LEU A 35 6.94 -13.04 -6.49
C LEU A 35 8.13 -12.07 -6.51
N SER A 36 7.87 -10.77 -6.73
CA SER A 36 8.93 -9.76 -6.67
C SER A 36 9.44 -9.54 -5.25
N ARG A 37 8.57 -9.67 -4.24
CA ARG A 37 8.99 -9.68 -2.82
C ARG A 37 9.78 -10.94 -2.48
N GLU A 38 9.41 -12.10 -3.01
CA GLU A 38 10.17 -13.34 -2.85
C GLU A 38 11.57 -13.21 -3.46
N ARG A 39 11.70 -12.65 -4.66
CA ARG A 39 13.01 -12.38 -5.26
C ARG A 39 13.89 -11.48 -4.38
N VAL A 40 13.32 -10.42 -3.81
CA VAL A 40 14.07 -9.53 -2.89
C VAL A 40 14.44 -10.25 -1.59
N ARG A 41 13.52 -11.05 -1.01
CA ARG A 41 13.81 -11.93 0.14
C ARG A 41 14.97 -12.87 -0.16
N ASP A 42 14.97 -13.51 -1.33
CA ASP A 42 15.97 -14.51 -1.70
C ASP A 42 17.37 -13.92 -1.92
N ALA A 43 17.47 -12.60 -2.10
CA ALA A 43 18.74 -11.88 -2.15
C ALA A 43 19.31 -11.54 -0.76
N LEU A 44 18.55 -11.75 0.33
CA LEU A 44 19.04 -11.57 1.69
C LEU A 44 19.96 -12.72 2.11
N PRO A 45 20.89 -12.49 3.05
CA PRO A 45 21.70 -13.57 3.62
C PRO A 45 20.81 -14.68 4.19
N LYS A 46 21.08 -15.92 3.78
CA LYS A 46 20.37 -17.09 4.31
C LYS A 46 20.80 -17.31 5.78
N PRO A 47 19.87 -17.55 6.71
CA PRO A 47 20.23 -17.94 8.08
C PRO A 47 21.06 -19.23 8.08
N ASP A 48 22.08 -19.32 8.93
CA ASP A 48 22.95 -20.51 9.05
C ASP A 48 22.19 -21.82 9.37
N THR A 49 20.96 -21.71 9.87
CA THR A 49 20.07 -22.82 10.24
C THR A 49 18.95 -23.09 9.23
N ALA A 50 18.90 -22.38 8.11
CA ALA A 50 17.80 -22.51 7.15
C ALA A 50 18.03 -23.70 6.19
N GLY A 51 17.26 -24.77 6.39
CA GLY A 51 16.92 -25.68 5.29
C GLY A 51 16.20 -24.91 4.18
N ASP A 52 16.32 -25.39 2.94
CA ASP A 52 15.81 -24.71 1.75
C ASP A 52 14.31 -24.40 1.88
N GLY A 53 13.94 -23.11 1.90
CA GLY A 53 12.56 -22.63 1.77
C GLY A 53 11.70 -22.48 3.04
N GLY A 54 12.28 -22.53 4.24
CA GLY A 54 11.54 -22.41 5.51
C GLY A 54 11.11 -20.98 5.94
N ASP A 55 10.20 -20.92 6.92
CA ASP A 55 9.67 -19.74 7.64
C ASP A 55 10.77 -18.73 8.08
N THR A 56 12.00 -19.23 8.28
CA THR A 56 13.20 -18.46 8.62
C THR A 56 13.63 -17.45 7.54
N SER A 57 13.32 -17.70 6.27
CA SER A 57 13.65 -16.78 5.16
C SER A 57 12.78 -15.52 5.19
N TRP A 58 11.49 -15.65 5.48
CA TRP A 58 10.59 -14.52 5.68
C TRP A 58 10.91 -13.77 6.96
N GLN A 59 11.34 -14.45 8.03
CA GLN A 59 11.82 -13.76 9.24
C GLN A 59 13.00 -12.81 8.97
N ALA A 60 13.94 -13.19 8.09
CA ALA A 60 15.04 -12.33 7.70
C ALA A 60 14.56 -11.10 6.91
N PHE A 61 13.59 -11.30 6.01
CA PHE A 61 12.94 -10.20 5.28
C PHE A 61 12.20 -9.26 6.21
N ASP A 62 11.40 -9.79 7.13
CA ASP A 62 10.63 -9.01 8.09
C ASP A 62 11.54 -8.15 8.97
N LYS A 63 12.63 -8.76 9.46
CA LYS A 63 13.66 -8.05 10.19
C LYS A 63 14.26 -6.91 9.36
N ALA A 64 14.62 -7.18 8.10
CA ALA A 64 15.18 -6.15 7.22
C ALA A 64 14.19 -4.99 6.95
N VAL A 65 12.90 -5.29 6.78
CA VAL A 65 11.84 -4.29 6.61
C VAL A 65 11.68 -3.41 7.85
N VAL A 66 11.69 -4.01 9.05
CA VAL A 66 11.52 -3.32 10.33
C VAL A 66 12.76 -2.50 10.70
N ASP A 67 13.95 -3.05 10.52
CA ASP A 67 15.21 -2.40 10.89
C ASP A 67 15.57 -1.25 9.94
N THR A 68 15.09 -1.30 8.69
CA THR A 68 15.32 -0.21 7.72
C THR A 68 14.35 0.94 8.00
N PRO A 69 14.84 2.18 8.22
CA PRO A 69 13.98 3.34 8.43
C PRO A 69 13.04 3.59 7.23
N PRO A 70 11.88 4.26 7.44
CA PRO A 70 11.03 4.72 6.35
C PRO A 70 11.83 5.46 5.27
N LEU A 71 11.63 5.09 3.99
CA LEU A 71 12.35 5.62 2.84
C LEU A 71 13.88 5.46 2.93
N GLY A 72 14.38 4.55 3.78
CA GLY A 72 15.81 4.39 4.03
C GLY A 72 16.53 5.66 4.48
N ILE A 73 15.79 6.62 5.05
CA ILE A 73 16.35 7.91 5.48
C ILE A 73 17.23 7.67 6.72
N SER A 74 18.46 8.14 6.66
CA SER A 74 19.43 8.15 7.75
C SER A 74 19.90 9.56 8.05
N GLY A 75 20.41 9.82 9.26
CA GLY A 75 20.85 11.15 9.71
C GLY A 75 19.85 11.79 10.68
N SER A 76 20.21 12.95 11.23
CA SER A 76 19.36 13.72 12.15
C SER A 76 18.21 14.41 11.40
N ASP A 77 17.05 14.56 12.04
CA ASP A 77 15.91 15.22 11.40
C ASP A 77 16.19 16.69 11.01
N ASP A 78 17.16 17.35 11.66
CA ASP A 78 17.61 18.73 11.37
C ASP A 78 18.53 18.84 10.12
N ASP A 79 18.86 17.71 9.48
CA ASP A 79 19.66 17.71 8.25
C ASP A 79 18.77 17.80 7.01
N ASP A 80 18.74 18.98 6.39
CA ASP A 80 18.00 19.27 5.15
C ASP A 80 18.60 18.61 3.90
N SER A 81 19.80 18.04 4.01
CA SER A 81 20.47 17.32 2.91
C SER A 81 20.13 15.82 2.87
N ARG A 82 19.32 15.34 3.83
CA ARG A 82 18.88 13.95 3.89
C ARG A 82 18.20 13.53 2.60
N ARG A 83 18.50 12.30 2.21
CA ARG A 83 17.95 11.71 0.99
C ARG A 83 17.03 10.55 1.31
N ALA A 84 15.86 10.56 0.68
CA ALA A 84 14.95 9.44 0.66
C ALA A 84 15.34 8.49 -0.48
N LYS A 85 15.19 7.19 -0.23
CA LYS A 85 15.43 6.09 -1.16
C LYS A 85 14.09 5.64 -1.74
N MET A 86 14.04 5.47 -3.05
CA MET A 86 12.89 4.93 -3.79
C MET A 86 13.35 3.93 -4.83
N GLY A 87 12.53 2.93 -5.13
CA GLY A 87 12.87 1.94 -6.14
C GLY A 87 11.65 1.37 -6.84
N LEU A 88 11.88 0.74 -7.99
CA LEU A 88 10.90 -0.03 -8.74
C LEU A 88 11.47 -1.43 -9.00
N TYR A 89 10.65 -2.45 -8.78
CA TYR A 89 11.05 -3.86 -8.83
C TYR A 89 10.09 -4.62 -9.73
N PHE A 90 10.40 -4.66 -11.02
CA PHE A 90 9.54 -5.26 -12.04
C PHE A 90 10.22 -6.48 -12.64
N ASP A 91 9.83 -7.69 -12.22
CA ASP A 91 10.32 -8.92 -12.85
C ASP A 91 9.65 -9.18 -14.20
N LEU A 92 8.42 -8.69 -14.34
CA LEU A 92 7.63 -8.70 -15.56
C LEU A 92 7.26 -7.26 -15.93
N ARG A 93 6.91 -7.05 -17.20
CA ARG A 93 6.35 -5.77 -17.66
C ARG A 93 5.14 -5.42 -16.79
N GLU A 94 5.21 -4.29 -16.10
CA GLU A 94 4.17 -3.86 -15.18
C GLU A 94 2.94 -3.39 -15.95
N THR A 95 1.76 -3.48 -15.33
CA THR A 95 0.51 -2.99 -15.93
C THR A 95 0.41 -1.49 -15.76
N VAL A 96 0.67 -0.99 -14.54
CA VAL A 96 0.61 0.43 -14.22
C VAL A 96 1.76 0.83 -13.29
N PRO A 97 2.78 1.57 -13.77
CA PRO A 97 2.96 2.03 -15.16
C PRO A 97 3.37 0.89 -16.11
N ASN A 98 3.13 1.03 -17.42
CA ASN A 98 3.54 0.03 -18.42
C ASN A 98 5.04 0.11 -18.75
N ILE A 99 5.87 -0.25 -17.78
CA ILE A 99 7.33 -0.23 -17.85
C ILE A 99 7.85 -1.66 -18.05
N ARG A 100 8.93 -1.81 -18.82
CA ARG A 100 9.63 -3.10 -19.04
C ARG A 100 10.09 -3.76 -17.73
N PRO A 101 10.49 -5.05 -17.76
CA PRO A 101 11.19 -5.66 -16.64
C PRO A 101 12.49 -4.92 -16.28
N GLY A 102 12.75 -4.75 -14.99
CA GLY A 102 13.98 -4.18 -14.46
C GLY A 102 13.90 -3.85 -12.97
N THR A 103 15.04 -3.48 -12.40
CA THR A 103 15.13 -2.92 -11.05
C THR A 103 15.82 -1.57 -11.13
N TRP A 104 15.16 -0.54 -10.63
CA TRP A 104 15.70 0.81 -10.60
C TRP A 104 15.72 1.34 -9.18
N ARG A 105 16.76 2.12 -8.88
CA ARG A 105 16.96 2.72 -7.56
C ARG A 105 17.23 4.21 -7.75
N PHE A 106 16.54 5.00 -6.97
CA PHE A 106 16.58 6.45 -7.02
C PHE A 106 16.73 7.02 -5.61
N THR A 107 17.28 8.23 -5.54
CA THR A 107 17.22 9.06 -4.35
C THR A 107 16.67 10.43 -4.67
N CYS A 108 15.99 11.06 -3.71
CA CYS A 108 15.55 12.45 -3.78
C CYS A 108 15.78 13.13 -2.42
N ASN A 109 15.65 14.45 -2.36
CA ASN A 109 15.59 15.17 -1.10
C ASN A 109 14.41 14.63 -0.25
N ALA A 110 14.67 14.31 1.01
CA ALA A 110 13.68 13.71 1.90
C ALA A 110 12.59 14.69 2.35
N ALA A 111 12.87 16.01 2.34
CA ALA A 111 11.95 17.03 2.81
C ALA A 111 10.82 17.31 1.80
N ASP A 112 11.12 17.31 0.50
CA ASP A 112 10.18 17.78 -0.54
C ASP A 112 10.18 16.95 -1.82
N GLY A 113 10.98 15.88 -1.91
CA GLY A 113 11.08 15.06 -3.10
C GLY A 113 11.89 15.68 -4.25
N SER A 114 12.49 16.86 -4.07
CA SER A 114 13.31 17.51 -5.10
C SER A 114 14.61 16.75 -5.37
N ASP A 115 15.35 17.17 -6.42
CA ASP A 115 16.68 16.61 -6.74
C ASP A 115 16.67 15.07 -6.91
N LEU A 116 15.69 14.58 -7.67
CA LEU A 116 15.55 13.17 -8.03
C LEU A 116 16.72 12.70 -8.91
N ARG A 117 17.48 11.72 -8.41
CA ARG A 117 18.66 11.14 -9.05
C ARG A 117 18.53 9.62 -9.15
N GLU A 118 18.87 9.09 -10.31
CA GLU A 118 18.98 7.64 -10.49
C GLU A 118 20.36 7.16 -10.04
N GLU A 119 20.36 6.09 -9.27
CA GLU A 119 21.56 5.53 -8.63
C GLU A 119 22.19 4.44 -9.52
N LYS A 120 22.58 4.81 -10.75
CA LYS A 120 23.07 3.86 -11.78
C LYS A 120 24.39 3.16 -11.43
N HIS A 121 25.17 3.70 -10.48
CA HIS A 121 26.53 3.24 -10.15
C HIS A 121 26.87 3.32 -8.66
N LEU A 122 25.91 3.12 -7.77
CA LEU A 122 26.20 3.11 -6.34
C LEU A 122 27.14 1.95 -5.98
N PRO A 123 28.18 2.18 -5.16
CA PRO A 123 28.87 1.09 -4.48
C PRO A 123 27.85 0.27 -3.69
N ALA A 124 27.95 -1.06 -3.69
CA ALA A 124 27.01 -1.94 -2.99
C ALA A 124 26.81 -1.58 -1.49
N SER A 125 27.74 -0.82 -0.90
CA SER A 125 27.70 -0.33 0.47
C SER A 125 26.64 0.77 0.73
N SER A 126 26.18 1.52 -0.27
CA SER A 126 25.19 2.60 -0.06
C SER A 126 23.74 2.14 -0.22
N TRP A 127 23.51 0.98 -0.85
CA TRP A 127 22.20 0.37 -1.00
C TRP A 127 22.27 -1.15 -0.85
N SER A 128 22.01 -1.63 0.36
CA SER A 128 22.10 -3.05 0.70
C SER A 128 20.85 -3.82 0.27
N ALA A 129 20.97 -5.15 0.15
CA ALA A 129 19.81 -6.02 -0.05
C ALA A 129 18.75 -5.87 1.08
N ALA A 130 19.19 -5.58 2.31
CA ALA A 130 18.29 -5.28 3.41
C ALA A 130 17.48 -4.00 3.18
N THR A 131 18.08 -2.98 2.54
CA THR A 131 17.35 -1.78 2.13
C THR A 131 16.27 -2.12 1.12
N ASP A 132 16.57 -2.95 0.10
CA ASP A 132 15.58 -3.37 -0.90
C ASP A 132 14.35 -4.04 -0.28
N ALA A 133 14.51 -4.82 0.80
CA ALA A 133 13.39 -5.47 1.49
C ALA A 133 12.32 -4.46 1.96
N ARG A 134 12.74 -3.31 2.51
CA ARG A 134 11.83 -2.22 2.87
C ARG A 134 11.32 -1.48 1.64
N ILE A 135 12.22 -1.09 0.72
CA ILE A 135 11.88 -0.22 -0.40
C ILE A 135 10.92 -0.89 -1.39
N ILE A 136 10.95 -2.22 -1.58
CA ILE A 136 9.96 -2.89 -2.45
C ILE A 136 8.53 -2.80 -1.88
N VAL A 137 8.36 -2.92 -0.57
CA VAL A 137 7.04 -2.81 0.06
C VAL A 137 6.55 -1.36 0.00
N GLU A 138 7.44 -0.40 0.28
CA GLU A 138 7.14 1.03 0.14
C GLU A 138 6.80 1.40 -1.30
N SER A 139 7.54 0.88 -2.28
CA SER A 139 7.31 1.12 -3.70
C SER A 139 5.90 0.71 -4.13
N GLN A 140 5.50 -0.52 -3.78
CA GLN A 140 4.15 -1.02 -4.04
C GLN A 140 3.09 -0.13 -3.36
N ALA A 141 3.34 0.29 -2.12
CA ALA A 141 2.42 1.15 -1.37
C ALA A 141 2.33 2.58 -1.90
N LEU A 142 3.45 3.19 -2.30
CA LEU A 142 3.53 4.52 -2.89
C LEU A 142 2.84 4.54 -4.25
N SER A 143 3.01 3.49 -5.05
CA SER A 143 2.29 3.34 -6.32
C SER A 143 0.78 3.30 -6.12
N MET A 144 0.30 2.57 -5.09
CA MET A 144 -1.11 2.56 -4.71
C MET A 144 -1.58 3.95 -4.28
N ARG A 145 -0.85 4.60 -3.34
CA ARG A 145 -1.18 5.93 -2.82
C ARG A 145 -1.25 6.98 -3.93
N LEU A 146 -0.24 7.03 -4.81
CA LEU A 146 -0.16 7.99 -5.91
C LEU A 146 -1.42 7.98 -6.76
N ARG A 147 -1.95 6.78 -7.04
CA ARG A 147 -3.09 6.56 -7.93
C ARG A 147 -4.43 6.65 -7.21
N SER A 148 -4.50 6.29 -5.92
CA SER A 148 -5.74 6.31 -5.14
C SER A 148 -5.99 7.62 -4.39
N GLN A 149 -4.97 8.46 -4.16
CA GLN A 149 -5.10 9.69 -3.33
C GLN A 149 -6.19 10.66 -3.83
N LYS A 150 -6.41 10.73 -5.14
CA LYS A 150 -7.45 11.61 -5.75
C LYS A 150 -8.86 11.01 -5.65
N LEU A 151 -8.96 9.76 -5.20
CA LEU A 151 -10.19 8.98 -5.11
C LEU A 151 -10.65 8.77 -3.67
N VAL A 152 -9.87 9.26 -2.70
CA VAL A 152 -10.20 9.31 -1.28
C VAL A 152 -10.56 10.74 -0.87
N GLN A 153 -11.32 10.84 0.22
CA GLN A 153 -11.68 12.12 0.83
C GLN A 153 -10.98 12.25 2.18
N ALA A 154 -10.90 13.47 2.70
CA ALA A 154 -10.48 13.68 4.08
C ALA A 154 -11.51 13.03 5.02
N PRO A 155 -11.07 12.31 6.07
CA PRO A 155 -11.97 11.81 7.12
C PRO A 155 -12.77 12.96 7.72
N SER A 156 -14.05 12.75 8.05
CA SER A 156 -14.90 13.81 8.61
C SER A 156 -14.47 14.22 10.02
N SER A 157 -14.85 15.43 10.44
CA SER A 157 -14.50 16.00 11.75
C SER A 157 -15.06 15.21 12.94
N ASP A 158 -16.21 14.53 12.79
CA ASP A 158 -16.80 13.71 13.85
C ASP A 158 -16.05 12.39 14.04
N GLU A 159 -15.48 11.87 12.95
CA GLU A 159 -14.62 10.67 12.96
C GLU A 159 -13.22 11.00 13.52
N GLN A 160 -12.72 12.23 13.31
CA GLN A 160 -11.45 12.70 13.87
C GLN A 160 -11.52 12.90 15.40
N GLN A 161 -12.68 13.30 15.93
CA GLN A 161 -12.91 13.50 17.37
C GLN A 161 -12.81 12.20 18.18
N GLN A 162 -13.23 11.05 17.63
CA GLN A 162 -13.13 9.75 18.30
C GLN A 162 -11.67 9.33 18.55
N GLN A 163 -10.71 9.91 17.85
CA GLN A 163 -9.28 9.58 17.97
C GLN A 163 -8.42 10.68 18.61
N GLN A 164 -9.03 11.70 19.25
CA GLN A 164 -8.31 12.83 19.89
C GLN A 164 -7.32 13.57 18.95
N GLN A 165 -7.57 13.57 17.64
CA GLN A 165 -6.71 14.29 16.69
C GLN A 165 -7.23 15.72 16.49
N GLN A 166 -6.43 16.70 16.92
CA GLN A 166 -6.77 18.13 16.84
C GLN A 166 -6.55 18.73 15.43
N ARG A 167 -5.90 18.00 14.52
CA ARG A 167 -5.53 18.47 13.18
C ARG A 167 -6.40 17.85 12.10
N GLN A 168 -6.81 18.66 11.12
CA GLN A 168 -7.50 18.19 9.93
C GLN A 168 -6.57 17.29 9.11
N LEU A 169 -6.94 16.03 8.97
CA LEU A 169 -6.18 15.05 8.21
C LEU A 169 -6.35 15.26 6.70
N PRO A 170 -5.31 14.98 5.89
CA PRO A 170 -5.42 15.00 4.43
C PRO A 170 -6.33 13.87 3.91
N ALA A 171 -6.64 13.90 2.62
CA ALA A 171 -7.40 12.84 1.96
C ALA A 171 -6.67 11.49 2.08
N GLN A 172 -7.31 10.53 2.75
CA GLN A 172 -6.73 9.22 3.04
C GLN A 172 -7.82 8.20 3.43
N PRO A 173 -7.58 6.89 3.28
CA PRO A 173 -8.52 5.86 3.71
C PRO A 173 -8.79 5.91 5.23
N ARG A 174 -10.02 5.59 5.63
CA ARG A 174 -10.35 5.33 7.03
C ARG A 174 -9.80 3.98 7.50
N ARG A 175 -10.21 2.89 6.85
CA ARG A 175 -9.75 1.52 7.15
C ARG A 175 -9.02 0.94 5.94
N ILE A 176 -7.95 0.20 6.19
CA ILE A 176 -7.27 -0.60 5.18
C ILE A 176 -7.56 -2.06 5.48
N TYR A 177 -8.07 -2.79 4.49
CA TYR A 177 -8.34 -4.22 4.61
C TYR A 177 -7.33 -5.00 3.76
N LEU A 178 -6.61 -5.92 4.39
CA LEU A 178 -5.61 -6.78 3.77
C LEU A 178 -6.14 -8.22 3.68
N VAL A 179 -5.86 -8.85 2.54
CA VAL A 179 -6.20 -10.24 2.24
C VAL A 179 -5.03 -10.93 1.51
N GLY A 180 -5.09 -12.25 1.40
CA GLY A 180 -4.06 -13.05 0.73
C GLY A 180 -2.82 -13.32 1.59
N GLY A 181 -1.87 -14.11 1.07
CA GLY A 181 -0.75 -14.63 1.87
C GLY A 181 0.10 -13.55 2.56
N ALA A 182 0.38 -12.44 1.87
CA ALA A 182 1.18 -11.34 2.45
C ALA A 182 0.46 -10.59 3.60
N SER A 183 -0.86 -10.75 3.75
CA SER A 183 -1.59 -10.13 4.88
C SER A 183 -1.24 -10.72 6.24
N HIS A 184 -0.61 -11.90 6.27
CA HIS A 184 -0.11 -12.53 7.50
C HIS A 184 1.24 -11.96 7.97
N ASN A 185 1.91 -11.17 7.13
CA ASN A 185 3.20 -10.60 7.42
C ASN A 185 3.04 -9.21 8.07
N ALA A 186 3.38 -9.11 9.36
CA ALA A 186 3.21 -7.90 10.14
C ALA A 186 4.06 -6.72 9.61
N ALA A 187 5.28 -6.99 9.14
CA ALA A 187 6.17 -5.96 8.62
C ALA A 187 5.62 -5.33 7.33
N ILE A 188 5.05 -6.16 6.44
CA ILE A 188 4.34 -5.69 5.25
C ILE A 188 3.10 -4.88 5.64
N ALA A 189 2.25 -5.41 6.52
CA ALA A 189 1.01 -4.74 6.95
C ALA A 189 1.28 -3.36 7.58
N GLN A 190 2.29 -3.26 8.44
CA GLN A 190 2.74 -2.00 9.04
C GLN A 190 3.25 -1.00 8.00
N THR A 191 4.03 -1.47 7.02
CA THR A 191 4.56 -0.59 5.96
C THR A 191 3.43 -0.05 5.09
N LEU A 192 2.50 -0.91 4.67
CA LEU A 192 1.28 -0.50 3.95
C LEU A 192 0.47 0.51 4.75
N GLY A 193 0.25 0.26 6.05
CA GLY A 193 -0.46 1.17 6.95
C GLY A 193 0.20 2.54 7.05
N SER A 194 1.54 2.57 7.15
CA SER A 194 2.32 3.80 7.27
C SER A 194 2.29 4.65 6.00
N VAL A 195 2.30 4.00 4.82
CA VAL A 195 2.27 4.71 3.53
C VAL A 195 0.85 5.14 3.16
N LEU A 196 -0.13 4.24 3.29
CA LEU A 196 -1.52 4.50 2.85
C LEU A 196 -2.34 5.30 3.86
N GLY A 197 -1.99 5.30 5.15
CA GLY A 197 -2.59 6.22 6.14
C GLY A 197 -3.99 5.85 6.62
N GLY A 198 -4.27 4.56 6.84
CA GLY A 198 -5.57 4.12 7.38
C GLY A 198 -5.83 4.69 8.78
N VAL A 199 -6.72 5.68 8.91
CA VAL A 199 -6.97 6.40 10.19
C VAL A 199 -7.48 5.49 11.31
N ASP A 200 -8.44 4.62 11.01
CA ASP A 200 -8.99 3.65 11.96
C ASP A 200 -8.11 2.39 12.06
N GLY A 201 -7.16 2.22 11.15
CA GLY A 201 -6.15 1.17 11.17
C GLY A 201 -6.17 0.22 9.98
N VAL A 202 -5.34 -0.82 10.12
CA VAL A 202 -5.18 -1.90 9.14
C VAL A 202 -5.76 -3.18 9.72
N TYR A 203 -6.57 -3.84 8.92
CA TYR A 203 -7.37 -5.00 9.30
C TYR A 203 -7.06 -6.15 8.35
N ARG A 204 -6.92 -7.36 8.88
CA ARG A 204 -6.89 -8.59 8.10
C ARG A 204 -8.29 -9.20 8.14
N LEU A 205 -8.85 -9.55 6.98
CA LEU A 205 -10.08 -10.34 6.96
C LEU A 205 -9.73 -11.81 7.18
N ASP A 206 -10.45 -12.46 8.09
CA ASP A 206 -10.32 -13.89 8.38
C ASP A 206 -11.49 -14.68 7.79
N VAL A 207 -11.83 -14.38 6.54
CA VAL A 207 -12.93 -15.01 5.79
C VAL A 207 -12.46 -16.15 4.88
N GLY A 208 -11.22 -16.62 5.09
CA GLY A 208 -10.60 -17.77 4.42
C GLY A 208 -10.78 -17.83 2.91
N GLY A 209 -9.95 -17.15 2.10
CA GLY A 209 -9.87 -17.31 0.63
C GLY A 209 -11.12 -16.99 -0.22
N ASP A 210 -12.32 -17.00 0.37
CA ASP A 210 -13.61 -17.12 -0.30
C ASP A 210 -14.42 -15.82 -0.25
N ALA A 211 -13.74 -14.67 -0.09
CA ALA A 211 -14.37 -13.37 0.03
C ALA A 211 -15.36 -13.06 -1.12
N CYS A 212 -15.04 -13.49 -2.35
CA CYS A 212 -15.92 -13.32 -3.50
C CYS A 212 -17.21 -14.16 -3.39
N ALA A 213 -17.08 -15.42 -2.98
CA ALA A 213 -18.23 -16.31 -2.79
C ALA A 213 -19.13 -15.80 -1.66
N LEU A 214 -18.52 -15.36 -0.55
CA LEU A 214 -19.22 -14.75 0.57
C LEU A 214 -19.97 -13.47 0.18
N GLY A 215 -19.33 -12.59 -0.59
CA GLY A 215 -19.98 -11.39 -1.13
C GLY A 215 -21.17 -11.71 -2.04
N GLY A 216 -21.07 -12.76 -2.86
CA GLY A 216 -22.18 -13.26 -3.68
C GLY A 216 -23.35 -13.77 -2.83
N ALA A 217 -23.06 -14.57 -1.79
CA ALA A 217 -24.06 -15.05 -0.85
C ALA A 217 -24.76 -13.90 -0.11
N TYR A 218 -24.02 -12.89 0.35
CA TYR A 218 -24.60 -11.69 0.95
C TYR A 218 -25.49 -10.91 0.01
N LYS A 219 -25.11 -10.78 -1.26
CA LYS A 219 -25.96 -10.14 -2.26
C LYS A 219 -27.26 -10.90 -2.47
N ALA A 220 -27.23 -12.24 -2.46
CA ALA A 220 -28.43 -13.07 -2.53
C ALA A 220 -29.32 -12.90 -1.29
N VAL A 221 -28.73 -12.87 -0.09
CA VAL A 221 -29.46 -12.60 1.16
C VAL A 221 -30.14 -11.23 1.12
N TRP A 222 -29.42 -10.20 0.69
CA TRP A 222 -29.98 -8.85 0.56
C TRP A 222 -31.13 -8.81 -0.46
N ALA A 223 -30.99 -9.49 -1.60
CA ALA A 223 -32.06 -9.55 -2.60
C ALA A 223 -33.35 -10.22 -2.08
N LEU A 224 -33.22 -11.23 -1.21
CA LEU A 224 -34.35 -12.02 -0.72
C LEU A 224 -34.94 -11.54 0.61
N GLN A 225 -34.16 -10.88 1.46
CA GLN A 225 -34.52 -10.64 2.86
C GLN A 225 -34.49 -9.18 3.30
N ARG A 226 -34.14 -8.24 2.40
CA ARG A 226 -34.18 -6.81 2.74
C ARG A 226 -35.60 -6.31 2.95
N ARG A 227 -35.76 -5.36 3.87
CA ARG A 227 -36.99 -4.56 3.97
C ARG A 227 -37.08 -3.61 2.78
N GLU A 228 -38.27 -3.08 2.53
CA GLU A 228 -38.46 -2.06 1.49
C GLU A 228 -37.55 -0.86 1.79
N GLY A 229 -36.70 -0.49 0.82
CA GLY A 229 -35.74 0.61 0.95
C GLY A 229 -34.47 0.31 1.75
N GLU A 230 -34.32 -0.87 2.38
CA GLU A 230 -33.16 -1.18 3.21
C GLU A 230 -31.89 -1.36 2.37
N ALA A 231 -30.83 -0.61 2.71
CA ALA A 231 -29.56 -0.64 2.03
C ALA A 231 -28.79 -1.94 2.31
N PHE A 232 -27.85 -2.28 1.43
CA PHE A 232 -27.04 -3.48 1.58
C PHE A 232 -26.25 -3.49 2.89
N ASP A 233 -25.61 -2.37 3.20
CA ASP A 233 -24.78 -2.24 4.40
C ASP A 233 -25.62 -2.25 5.68
N GLU A 234 -26.85 -1.73 5.65
CA GLU A 234 -27.78 -1.76 6.79
C GLU A 234 -28.19 -3.20 7.15
N LEU A 235 -28.60 -3.99 6.15
CA LEU A 235 -28.97 -5.38 6.36
C LEU A 235 -27.80 -6.21 6.91
N LEU A 236 -26.60 -5.99 6.37
CA LEU A 236 -25.41 -6.71 6.82
C LEU A 236 -24.96 -6.26 8.21
N ALA A 237 -24.96 -4.95 8.51
CA ALA A 237 -24.58 -4.45 9.84
C ALA A 237 -25.42 -5.05 10.96
N GLY A 238 -26.71 -5.32 10.72
CA GLY A 238 -27.58 -5.99 11.70
C GLY A 238 -27.32 -7.49 11.90
N ARG A 239 -26.53 -8.12 11.03
CA ARG A 239 -26.30 -9.58 11.01
C ARG A 239 -24.82 -9.97 11.17
N TRP A 240 -23.93 -9.06 10.84
CA TRP A 240 -22.49 -9.25 10.86
C TRP A 240 -21.94 -8.99 12.25
N ARG A 241 -21.02 -9.85 12.68
CA ARG A 241 -20.23 -9.65 13.91
C ARG A 241 -18.80 -9.46 13.49
N GLU A 242 -18.21 -8.32 13.85
CA GLU A 242 -16.78 -8.06 13.56
C GLU A 242 -15.88 -9.05 14.31
N GLU A 243 -16.29 -9.47 15.52
CA GLU A 243 -15.54 -10.43 16.34
C GLU A 243 -15.35 -11.77 15.62
N GLY A 244 -14.09 -12.15 15.41
CA GLY A 244 -13.71 -13.40 14.75
C GLY A 244 -13.70 -13.35 13.22
N ALA A 245 -14.21 -12.28 12.59
CA ALA A 245 -14.22 -12.13 11.14
C ALA A 245 -13.15 -11.16 10.62
N ILE A 246 -12.76 -10.18 11.45
CA ILE A 246 -11.67 -9.25 11.17
C ILE A 246 -10.71 -9.16 12.35
N ALA A 247 -9.42 -9.02 12.08
CA ALA A 247 -8.40 -8.76 13.08
C ALA A 247 -7.70 -7.45 12.77
N ARG A 248 -7.67 -6.51 13.72
CA ARG A 248 -6.82 -5.31 13.58
C ARG A 248 -5.36 -5.74 13.73
N VAL A 249 -4.58 -5.57 12.66
CA VAL A 249 -3.18 -6.02 12.58
C VAL A 249 -2.17 -4.87 12.65
N ASP A 250 -2.61 -3.64 12.40
CA ASP A 250 -1.78 -2.45 12.59
C ASP A 250 -2.62 -1.21 12.89
N ARG A 251 -2.00 -0.18 13.48
CA ARG A 251 -2.66 1.10 13.77
C ARG A 251 -2.93 1.96 12.54
N GLY A 252 -2.23 1.72 11.41
CA GLY A 252 -2.39 2.47 10.16
C GLY A 252 -1.66 3.81 10.18
N TYR A 253 -2.40 4.92 10.18
CA TYR A 253 -1.85 6.28 10.14
C TYR A 253 -0.80 6.54 11.24
N ARG A 254 0.27 7.25 10.86
CA ARG A 254 1.40 7.59 11.73
C ARG A 254 1.81 9.02 11.41
N GLU A 255 1.49 9.94 12.32
CA GLU A 255 1.90 11.34 12.20
C GLU A 255 3.43 11.46 11.99
N GLY A 256 3.82 12.36 11.10
CA GLY A 256 5.19 12.59 10.66
C GLY A 256 5.73 11.54 9.68
N THR A 257 5.26 10.29 9.74
CA THR A 257 5.69 9.24 8.79
C THR A 257 4.83 9.28 7.53
N TYR A 258 3.52 9.45 7.67
CA TYR A 258 2.60 9.55 6.54
C TYR A 258 2.91 10.76 5.65
N GLU A 259 3.27 11.89 6.27
CA GLU A 259 3.68 13.13 5.61
C GLU A 259 5.00 12.95 4.85
N ARG A 260 6.00 12.29 5.46
CA ARG A 260 7.28 11.97 4.78
C ARG A 260 7.06 11.20 3.48
N TYR A 261 6.16 10.22 3.47
CA TYR A 261 5.80 9.52 2.23
C TYR A 261 5.04 10.42 1.23
N GLY A 262 4.25 11.38 1.73
CA GLY A 262 3.58 12.37 0.90
C GLY A 262 4.57 13.31 0.20
N ASN A 263 5.61 13.74 0.91
CA ASN A 263 6.63 14.66 0.39
C ASN A 263 7.37 14.10 -0.83
N VAL A 264 7.60 12.78 -0.87
CA VAL A 264 8.32 12.15 -1.98
C VAL A 264 7.40 11.64 -3.10
N LEU A 265 6.08 11.79 -2.97
CA LEU A 265 5.12 11.19 -3.92
C LEU A 265 5.23 11.79 -5.33
N GLY A 266 5.55 13.08 -5.44
CA GLY A 266 5.83 13.75 -6.71
C GLY A 266 7.11 13.22 -7.37
N ALA A 267 8.15 12.96 -6.57
CA ALA A 267 9.40 12.36 -7.03
C ALA A 267 9.20 10.91 -7.51
N PHE A 268 8.33 10.16 -6.81
CA PHE A 268 7.95 8.82 -7.22
C PHE A 268 7.22 8.81 -8.57
N GLU A 269 6.30 9.75 -8.79
CA GLU A 269 5.63 9.94 -10.09
C GLU A 269 6.63 10.32 -11.18
N GLU A 270 7.52 11.27 -10.91
CA GLU A 270 8.57 11.69 -11.86
C GLU A 270 9.49 10.52 -12.24
N MET A 271 9.87 9.67 -11.29
CA MET A 271 10.65 8.45 -11.53
C MET A 271 9.95 7.54 -12.55
N GLU A 272 8.66 7.26 -12.37
CA GLU A 272 7.88 6.46 -13.32
C GLU A 272 7.81 7.14 -14.70
N GLN A 273 7.62 8.45 -14.75
CA GLN A 273 7.55 9.22 -16.00
C GLN A 273 8.87 9.20 -16.79
N ARG A 274 10.01 9.37 -16.10
CA ARG A 274 11.35 9.30 -16.72
C ARG A 274 11.56 7.95 -17.40
N LEU A 275 11.21 6.85 -16.72
CA LEU A 275 11.35 5.50 -17.27
C LEU A 275 10.35 5.20 -18.40
N LEU A 276 9.12 5.67 -18.30
CA LEU A 276 8.13 5.57 -19.39
C LEU A 276 8.58 6.33 -20.65
N ALA A 277 9.29 7.45 -20.49
CA ALA A 277 9.83 8.18 -21.64
C ALA A 277 10.94 7.40 -22.36
N GLU A 278 11.67 6.54 -21.65
CA GLU A 278 12.65 5.63 -22.26
C GLU A 278 11.99 4.52 -23.08
N GLU A 279 10.78 4.07 -22.73
CA GLU A 279 10.03 3.04 -23.48
C GLU A 279 9.58 3.50 -24.88
N LYS A 280 9.54 4.82 -25.11
CA LYS A 280 9.14 5.42 -26.39
C LYS A 280 10.31 5.64 -27.36
N ARG A 281 11.55 5.36 -26.93
CA ARG A 281 12.77 5.48 -27.73
C ARG A 281 13.11 4.15 -28.36
#